data_AF-A0A6J6HT56-F1
#
_entry.id   AF-A0A6J6HT56-F1
#
_cell.length_a   1.000
_cell.length_b   1.000
_cell.length_c   1.000
_cell.angle_alpha   90.00
_cell.angle_beta   90.00
_cell.angle_gamma   90.00
#
_symmetry.space_group_name_H-M   'P 1'
#
loop_
_entity.id
_entity.type
_entity.pdbx_description
1 polymer ?
#
loop_
_entity_poly.entity_id
_entity_poly.type
_entity_poly.pdbx_seq_one_letter_code
_entity_poly.pdbx_strand_id
1 'polypeptide(L)' 'MVPGLCIAIEPMVTIGSPKVKILDDEWTISTKDGSDSSQWEHSVAVHERGIWVLTAVDGGASALAPFGVTPVDPRS' A
#
# COMPACT_ATOMS: atom_id res chain seq x y z
N MET A 1 -12.35 -7.95 7.70
CA MET A 1 -12.27 -6.47 7.62
C MET A 1 -13.47 -5.91 8.36
N VAL A 2 -13.26 -4.95 9.26
CA VAL A 2 -14.33 -4.31 10.04
C VAL A 2 -14.46 -2.84 9.63
N PRO A 3 -15.69 -2.28 9.52
CA PRO A 3 -15.87 -0.85 9.33
C PRO A 3 -15.17 -0.02 10.41
N GLY A 4 -14.60 1.12 10.03
CA GLY A 4 -13.80 1.98 10.90
C GLY A 4 -12.30 1.65 10.91
N LEU A 5 -11.87 0.60 10.22
CA LEU A 5 -10.44 0.29 10.04
C LEU A 5 -9.82 1.23 9.01
N CYS A 6 -8.73 1.90 9.40
CA CYS A 6 -7.80 2.54 8.47
C CYS A 6 -6.46 1.80 8.53
N ILE A 7 -5.94 1.39 7.37
CA ILE A 7 -4.72 0.57 7.27
C ILE A 7 -3.85 1.02 6.10
N ALA A 8 -2.54 0.93 6.26
CA ALA A 8 -1.58 1.08 5.16
C ALA A 8 -1.45 -0.23 4.38
N ILE A 9 -1.47 -0.12 3.06
CA ILE A 9 -1.04 -1.19 2.15
C ILE A 9 0.24 -0.68 1.49
N GLU A 10 1.38 -1.27 1.87
CA GLU A 10 2.72 -0.74 1.59
C GLU A 10 3.72 -1.82 1.11
N PRO A 11 3.45 -2.49 -0.03
CA PRO A 11 4.34 -3.53 -0.52
C PRO A 11 5.73 -2.97 -0.88
N MET A 12 6.76 -3.65 -0.39
CA MET A 12 8.14 -3.52 -0.86
C MET A 12 8.47 -4.71 -1.76
N VAL A 13 8.90 -4.44 -2.99
CA VAL A 13 9.22 -5.46 -3.99
C VAL A 13 10.71 -5.36 -4.34
N THR A 14 11.40 -6.49 -4.30
CA THR A 14 12.82 -6.63 -4.67
C THR A 14 12.96 -7.35 -6.00
N ILE A 15 13.88 -6.93 -6.87
CA ILE A 15 14.16 -7.66 -8.12
C ILE A 15 14.83 -9.01 -7.83
N GLY A 16 15.70 -9.06 -6.82
CA GLY A 16 16.39 -10.26 -6.37
C GLY A 16 15.74 -10.92 -5.16
N SER A 17 16.56 -11.26 -4.17
CA SER A 17 16.16 -11.90 -2.93
C SER A 17 15.40 -10.94 -2.00
N PRO A 18 14.34 -11.40 -1.32
CA PRO A 18 13.64 -10.59 -0.31
C PRO A 18 14.42 -10.48 1.02
N LYS A 19 15.60 -11.10 1.14
CA LYS A 19 16.40 -11.03 2.36
C LYS A 19 17.03 -9.65 2.50
N VAL A 20 16.92 -9.05 3.68
CA VAL A 20 17.41 -7.69 3.96
C VAL A 20 18.45 -7.64 5.10
N LYS A 21 19.22 -6.55 5.16
CA LYS A 21 20.09 -6.20 6.29
C LYS A 21 19.79 -4.77 6.76
N ILE A 22 19.91 -4.54 8.06
CA ILE A 22 19.90 -3.21 8.68
C ILE A 22 21.33 -2.69 8.63
N LEU A 23 21.53 -1.43 8.23
CA LEU A 23 22.84 -0.80 8.16
C LEU A 23 23.28 -0.22 9.52
N ASP A 24 24.50 0.28 9.60
CA ASP A 24 25.12 0.78 10.84
C ASP A 24 24.42 2.01 11.44
N ASP A 25 23.56 2.67 10.66
CA ASP A 25 22.70 3.78 11.13
C ASP A 25 21.43 3.30 11.88
N GLU A 26 21.23 1.97 11.99
CA GLU A 26 20.11 1.32 12.66
C GLU A 26 18.72 1.58 12.04
N TRP A 27 18.65 2.24 10.88
CA TRP A 27 17.39 2.60 10.20
C TRP A 27 17.33 2.13 8.76
N THR A 28 18.41 2.32 8.01
CA THR A 28 18.43 2.01 6.60
C THR A 28 18.40 0.50 6.40
N ILE A 29 17.41 0.05 5.62
CA ILE A 29 17.28 -1.35 5.22
C ILE A 29 17.72 -1.46 3.76
N SER A 30 18.63 -2.39 3.47
CA SER A 30 19.04 -2.72 2.10
C SER A 30 18.89 -4.21 1.83
N THR A 31 18.67 -4.57 0.57
CA THR A 31 18.68 -5.97 0.12
C THR A 31 20.05 -6.60 0.41
N LYS A 32 20.07 -7.85 0.89
CA LYS A 32 21.33 -8.56 1.20
C LYS A 32 22.16 -8.83 -0.04
N ASP A 33 21.51 -8.98 -1.20
CA ASP A 33 22.16 -9.25 -2.48
C ASP A 33 22.52 -7.99 -3.27
N GLY A 34 22.17 -6.80 -2.77
CA GLY A 34 22.45 -5.52 -3.41
C GLY A 34 21.57 -5.21 -4.63
N SER A 35 20.51 -5.99 -4.88
CA SER A 35 19.55 -5.72 -5.95
C SER A 35 18.63 -4.55 -5.63
N ASP A 36 18.10 -3.91 -6.67
CA ASP A 36 17.14 -2.80 -6.53
C ASP A 36 15.83 -3.27 -5.89
N SER A 37 15.23 -2.35 -5.13
CA SER A 37 13.90 -2.50 -4.54
C SER A 37 13.05 -1.27 -4.79
N SER A 38 11.74 -1.44 -4.83
CA SER A 38 10.78 -0.35 -4.90
C SER A 38 9.65 -0.55 -3.90
N GLN A 39 9.09 0.56 -3.43
CA GLN A 39 7.97 0.59 -2.50
C GLN A 39 6.90 1.53 -3.06
N TRP A 40 5.64 1.20 -2.81
CA TRP A 40 4.52 2.11 -2.94
C TRP A 40 3.58 1.93 -1.75
N GLU A 41 2.87 2.98 -1.37
CA GLU A 41 1.98 2.95 -0.22
C GLU A 41 0.66 3.68 -0.52
N HIS A 42 -0.42 3.10 0.01
CA HIS A 42 -1.68 3.81 0.19
C HIS A 42 -2.30 3.54 1.55
N SER A 43 -2.92 4.57 2.13
CA SER A 43 -3.83 4.42 3.27
C SER A 43 -5.24 4.14 2.78
N VAL A 44 -5.87 3.09 3.30
CA VAL A 44 -7.21 2.65 2.90
C VAL A 44 -8.14 2.65 4.11
N ALA A 45 -9.28 3.31 3.98
CA ALA A 45 -10.37 3.25 4.94
C ALA A 45 -11.36 2.16 4.54
N VAL A 46 -11.73 1.30 5.49
CA VAL A 46 -12.86 0.39 5.40
C VAL A 46 -14.03 1.02 6.15
N HIS A 47 -15.18 1.14 5.49
CA HIS A 47 -16.41 1.65 6.08
C HIS A 47 -17.58 0.73 5.74
N GLU A 48 -18.77 1.06 6.25
CA GLU A 48 -19.96 0.20 6.14
C GLU A 48 -20.38 -0.06 4.69
N ARG A 49 -20.07 0.85 3.76
CA ARG A 49 -20.47 0.74 2.35
C ARG A 49 -19.35 0.21 1.45
N GLY A 50 -18.13 0.02 1.96
CA GLY A 50 -17.00 -0.48 1.16
C GLY A 50 -15.65 0.11 1.58
N ILE A 51 -14.77 0.33 0.60
CA ILE A 51 -13.45 0.92 0.82
C ILE A 51 -13.33 2.30 0.17
N TRP A 52 -12.38 3.09 0.66
CA TRP A 52 -11.91 4.30 0.03
C TRP A 52 -10.40 4.44 0.21
N VAL A 53 -9.66 4.64 -0.88
CA VAL A 53 -8.20 4.88 -0.83
C VAL A 53 -7.97 6.36 -0.52
N LEU A 54 -7.60 6.65 0.73
CA LEU A 54 -7.51 8.02 1.28
C LEU A 54 -6.44 8.88 0.58
N THR A 55 -5.39 8.24 0.08
CA THR A 55 -4.22 8.87 -0.53
C THR A 55 -4.26 8.88 -2.06
N ALA A 56 -5.35 8.45 -2.67
CA ALA A 56 -5.57 8.52 -4.11
C ALA A 56 -6.53 9.68 -4.45
N VAL A 57 -6.27 10.37 -5.56
CA VAL A 57 -7.05 11.56 -6.00
C VAL A 57 -8.54 11.25 -6.16
N ASP A 58 -8.87 10.07 -6.69
CA ASP A 58 -10.24 9.62 -6.98
C ASP A 58 -10.70 8.47 -6.06
N GLY A 59 -10.07 8.34 -4.89
CA GLY A 59 -10.36 7.24 -3.96
C GLY A 59 -9.90 5.87 -4.45
N GLY A 60 -9.10 5.82 -5.52
CA GLY A 60 -8.58 4.61 -6.14
C GLY A 60 -9.45 4.08 -7.27
N ALA A 61 -10.53 4.79 -7.66
CA ALA A 61 -11.49 4.30 -8.63
C ALA A 61 -10.84 3.91 -9.96
N SER A 62 -9.99 4.76 -10.53
CA SER A 62 -9.31 4.50 -11.81
C SER A 62 -8.34 3.33 -11.72
N ALA A 63 -7.59 3.22 -10.62
CA ALA A 63 -6.59 2.17 -10.43
C ALA A 63 -7.21 0.80 -10.10
N LEU A 64 -8.38 0.80 -9.46
CA LEU A 64 -9.08 -0.40 -9.01
C LEU A 64 -10.10 -0.94 -10.02
N ALA A 65 -10.55 -0.12 -10.98
CA ALA A 65 -11.48 -0.52 -12.02
C ALA A 65 -11.06 -1.77 -12.82
N PRO A 66 -9.78 -1.96 -13.22
CA PRO A 66 -9.34 -3.17 -13.92
C PRO A 66 -9.53 -4.46 -13.12
N PHE A 67 -9.63 -4.36 -11.78
CA PHE A 67 -9.85 -5.49 -10.88
C PHE A 67 -11.33 -5.68 -10.51
N GLY A 68 -12.25 -4.92 -11.12
CA GLY A 68 -13.68 -4.99 -10.83
C GLY A 68 -14.06 -4.43 -9.46
N VAL A 69 -13.21 -3.59 -8.87
CA VAL A 69 -13.43 -2.98 -7.56
C VAL A 69 -13.87 -1.53 -7.73
N THR A 70 -14.99 -1.18 -7.13
CA THR A 70 -15.53 0.20 -7.11
C THR A 70 -15.45 0.76 -5.69
N PRO A 71 -14.52 1.68 -5.41
CA PRO A 71 -14.49 2.41 -4.14
C PRO A 71 -15.75 3.23 -3.95
N VAL A 72 -16.16 3.41 -2.69
CA VAL A 72 -17.34 4.19 -2.33
C VAL A 72 -16.88 5.41 -1.56
N ASP A 73 -17.07 6.60 -2.15
CA ASP A 73 -16.74 7.87 -1.49
C ASP A 73 -17.48 7.97 -0.16
N PRO A 74 -16.82 8.08 1.00
CA PRO A 74 -17.50 8.15 2.29
C PRO A 74 -18.24 9.48 2.52
N ARG A 75 -18.08 10.46 1.64
CA ARG A 75 -18.68 11.81 1.75
C ARG A 75 -19.97 11.96 0.94
N SER A 76 -20.31 10.99 0.10
CA SER A 76 -21.51 11.00 -0.75
C SER A 76 -22.73 10.40 -0.07
#